data_AF-A0A382IAQ0-F1
#
_entry.id   AF-A0A382IAQ0-F1
#
_cell.length_a   1.000
_cell.length_b   1.000
_cell.length_c   1.000
_cell.angle_alpha   90.00
_cell.angle_beta   90.00
_cell.angle_gamma   90.00
#
_symmetry.space_group_name_H-M   'P 1'
#
loop_
_entity.id
_entity.type
_entity.pdbx_description
1 polymer ?
#
loop_
_entity_poly.entity_id
_entity_poly.type
_entity_poly.pdbx_seq_one_letter_code
_entity_poly.pdbx_strand_id
1 'polypeptide(L)'
;VRQSGRKGKSTSGEFQTRLDPYWLCCQLGIAKWIETDGSVGLLKSESNEPELVDRFVGGIKGHRELISGVGFYLHCAGKGWDSNKDLVLSEMDKFFSEIPGELGGSGYDLFNAFANGGFEIIYENLGDHTEELSEFLIAYVELMGL
;
A
#
# COMPACT_ATOMS: atom_id res chain seq x y z
N VAL A 1 -13.43 42.45 1.82
CA VAL A 1 -12.12 42.46 2.52
C VAL A 1 -12.26 41.77 3.86
N ARG A 2 -11.61 40.62 4.03
CA ARG A 2 -10.84 40.25 5.23
C ARG A 2 -10.00 39.03 4.87
N GLN A 3 -8.81 39.32 4.34
CA GLN A 3 -7.66 38.44 4.46
C GLN A 3 -6.88 38.89 5.70
N SER A 4 -6.47 37.94 6.54
CA SER A 4 -5.19 37.87 7.28
C SER A 4 -5.23 36.58 8.10
N GLY A 5 -4.18 35.76 8.24
CA GLY A 5 -2.80 35.80 7.76
C GLY A 5 -2.08 34.54 8.28
N ARG A 6 -1.10 34.08 7.49
CA ARG A 6 -0.24 32.89 7.64
C ARG A 6 0.52 32.78 8.98
N LYS A 7 0.91 31.55 9.36
CA LYS A 7 2.31 31.07 9.51
C LYS A 7 2.34 29.59 9.93
N GLY A 8 3.08 28.78 9.18
CA GLY A 8 3.12 27.33 9.34
C GLY A 8 3.92 26.81 10.53
N LYS A 9 3.65 25.54 10.85
CA LYS A 9 4.63 24.47 11.09
C LYS A 9 3.84 23.14 10.99
N SER A 10 4.10 22.39 9.92
CA SER A 10 3.69 20.98 9.86
C SER A 10 4.26 20.29 11.10
N THR A 11 3.36 19.80 11.95
CA THR A 11 3.67 19.10 13.19
C THR A 11 2.81 17.84 13.18
N SER A 12 3.38 16.78 12.59
CA SER A 12 3.12 15.36 12.87
C SER A 12 1.66 14.83 12.81
N GLY A 13 1.14 14.50 11.63
CA GLY A 13 0.17 13.39 11.61
C GLY A 13 -0.79 13.24 10.44
N GLU A 14 -1.04 14.27 9.62
CA GLU A 14 -1.97 14.12 8.50
C GLU A 14 -1.28 14.43 7.18
N PHE A 15 -0.60 13.41 6.64
CA PHE A 15 -0.54 13.29 5.20
C PHE A 15 -1.98 13.03 4.76
N GLN A 16 -2.68 14.04 4.24
CA GLN A 16 -3.83 13.77 3.37
C GLN A 16 -3.29 12.90 2.25
N THR A 17 -3.52 11.59 2.38
CA THR A 17 -2.74 10.61 1.65
C THR A 17 -2.79 10.92 0.18
N ARG A 18 -1.63 11.16 -0.43
CA ARG A 18 -1.51 11.09 -1.89
C ARG A 18 -1.64 9.60 -2.22
N LEU A 19 -2.88 9.14 -2.33
CA LEU A 19 -3.22 7.74 -2.56
C LEU A 19 -2.56 7.20 -3.83
N ASP A 20 -2.29 8.08 -4.80
CA ASP A 20 -1.65 7.69 -6.06
C ASP A 20 -0.20 7.21 -5.84
N PRO A 21 0.74 7.99 -5.23
CA PRO A 21 2.04 7.47 -4.80
C PRO A 21 1.97 6.21 -3.93
N TYR A 22 1.05 6.17 -2.97
CA TYR A 22 0.84 4.98 -2.14
C TYR A 22 0.52 3.75 -2.99
N TRP A 23 -0.42 3.89 -3.92
CA TRP A 23 -0.87 2.81 -4.77
C TRP A 23 0.21 2.37 -5.75
N LEU A 24 0.99 3.31 -6.31
CA LEU A 24 2.14 2.99 -7.14
C LEU A 24 3.18 2.19 -6.36
N CYS A 25 3.55 2.63 -5.14
CA CYS A 25 4.45 1.86 -4.29
C CYS A 25 3.86 0.47 -3.98
N CYS A 26 2.57 0.39 -3.66
CA CYS A 26 1.91 -0.90 -3.42
C CYS A 26 2.00 -1.83 -4.63
N GLN A 27 1.79 -1.32 -5.85
CA GLN A 27 1.90 -2.09 -7.09
C GLN A 27 3.32 -2.64 -7.29
N LEU A 28 4.35 -1.82 -7.04
CA LEU A 28 5.74 -2.24 -7.12
C LEU A 28 6.07 -3.31 -6.06
N GLY A 29 5.63 -3.11 -4.81
CA GLY A 29 5.81 -4.09 -3.74
C GLY A 29 5.17 -5.43 -4.07
N ILE A 30 3.95 -5.42 -4.62
CA ILE A 30 3.27 -6.63 -5.12
C ILE A 30 4.08 -7.29 -6.24
N ALA A 31 4.55 -6.52 -7.23
CA ALA A 31 5.32 -7.06 -8.35
C ALA A 31 6.57 -7.81 -7.88
N LYS A 32 7.32 -7.22 -6.93
CA LYS A 32 8.53 -7.84 -6.36
C LYS A 32 8.24 -9.02 -5.45
N TRP A 33 7.14 -8.98 -4.72
CA TRP A 33 6.67 -10.13 -3.97
C TRP A 33 6.33 -11.32 -4.89
N ILE A 34 5.69 -11.08 -6.03
CA ILE A 34 5.41 -12.11 -7.05
C ILE A 34 6.70 -12.64 -7.69
N GLU A 35 7.63 -11.76 -8.11
CA GLU A 35 8.91 -12.16 -8.69
C GLU A 35 9.72 -13.09 -7.77
N THR A 36 9.54 -12.93 -6.46
CA THR A 36 10.27 -13.69 -5.44
C THR A 36 9.47 -14.89 -4.91
N ASP A 37 8.33 -15.23 -5.51
CA ASP A 37 7.45 -16.32 -5.06
C ASP A 37 7.06 -16.20 -3.58
N GLY A 38 6.87 -14.96 -3.12
CA GLY A 38 6.58 -14.63 -1.72
C GLY A 38 7.69 -14.95 -0.72
N SER A 39 8.90 -15.27 -1.19
CA SER A 39 10.06 -15.60 -0.34
C SER A 39 10.69 -14.39 0.33
N VAL A 40 10.55 -13.20 -0.26
CA VAL A 40 10.78 -11.94 0.45
C VAL A 40 9.55 -11.73 1.30
N GLY A 41 9.62 -12.19 2.56
CA GLY A 41 8.57 -11.92 3.54
C GLY A 41 8.23 -10.44 3.47
N LEU A 42 6.92 -10.12 3.34
CA LEU A 42 6.36 -8.77 3.22
C LEU A 42 7.33 -7.80 3.86
N LEU A 43 8.07 -7.05 3.01
CA LEU A 43 9.20 -6.20 3.39
C LEU A 43 8.90 -5.63 4.76
N LYS A 44 9.65 -6.10 5.76
CA LYS A 44 9.25 -6.05 7.16
C LYS A 44 8.80 -4.64 7.44
N SER A 45 7.50 -4.44 7.49
CA SER A 45 6.97 -3.20 8.01
C SER A 45 7.40 -3.20 9.46
N GLU A 46 8.45 -2.44 9.78
CA GLU A 46 8.82 -2.28 11.18
C GLU A 46 7.56 -1.75 11.86
N SER A 47 7.24 -2.26 13.06
CA SER A 47 5.96 -2.02 13.76
C SER A 47 5.66 -0.56 14.12
N ASN A 48 6.45 0.39 13.59
CA ASN A 48 6.35 1.83 13.74
C ASN A 48 6.24 2.56 12.38
N GLU A 49 6.11 1.85 11.26
CA GLU A 49 5.88 2.51 9.98
C GLU A 49 4.52 3.21 9.97
N PRO A 50 4.46 4.45 9.48
CA PRO A 50 3.21 5.19 9.45
C PRO A 50 2.19 4.45 8.60
N GLU A 51 0.99 4.24 9.13
CA GLU A 51 -0.17 3.83 8.33
C GLU A 51 -0.33 4.84 7.19
N LEU A 52 -0.05 4.41 5.96
CA LEU A 52 -0.11 5.30 4.81
C LEU A 52 -1.57 5.55 4.42
N VAL A 53 -2.45 4.56 4.58
CA VAL A 53 -3.88 4.63 4.25
C VAL A 53 -4.74 3.86 5.25
N ASP A 54 -5.86 4.47 5.67
CA ASP A 54 -6.95 3.85 6.42
C ASP A 54 -8.27 3.73 5.62
N ARG A 55 -8.31 4.23 4.38
CA ARG A 55 -9.45 4.15 3.45
C ARG A 55 -9.10 4.44 1.99
N PHE A 56 -9.79 3.77 1.06
CA PHE A 56 -9.70 4.09 -0.38
C PHE A 56 -10.40 5.42 -0.72
N VAL A 57 -9.67 6.37 -1.30
CA VAL A 57 -10.16 7.68 -1.77
C VAL A 57 -9.93 7.85 -3.29
N GLY A 58 -10.39 8.98 -3.86
CA GLY A 58 -10.10 9.33 -5.25
C GLY A 58 -10.70 8.38 -6.30
N GLY A 59 -10.10 8.36 -7.51
CA GLY A 59 -10.55 7.52 -8.63
C GLY A 59 -10.38 6.01 -8.37
N ILE A 60 -9.39 5.66 -7.55
CA ILE A 60 -9.11 4.28 -7.13
C ILE A 60 -10.27 3.67 -6.34
N LYS A 61 -11.06 4.48 -5.62
CA LYS A 61 -12.26 4.02 -4.91
C LYS A 61 -13.24 3.24 -5.81
N GLY A 62 -13.33 3.60 -7.09
CA GLY A 62 -14.18 2.88 -8.06
C GLY A 62 -13.72 1.44 -8.36
N HIS A 63 -12.47 1.12 -8.02
CA HIS A 63 -11.85 -0.19 -8.26
C HIS A 63 -11.55 -0.96 -6.96
N ARG A 64 -12.03 -0.47 -5.81
CA ARG A 64 -11.73 -1.04 -4.49
C ARG A 64 -12.01 -2.54 -4.38
N GLU A 65 -13.09 -3.02 -4.99
CA GLU A 65 -13.47 -4.44 -4.89
C GLU A 65 -12.46 -5.35 -5.57
N LEU A 66 -11.94 -4.92 -6.73
CA LEU A 66 -10.90 -5.64 -7.45
C LEU A 66 -9.57 -5.60 -6.67
N ILE A 67 -9.22 -4.43 -6.15
CA ILE A 67 -7.99 -4.25 -5.36
C ILE A 67 -8.03 -5.13 -4.11
N SER A 68 -9.11 -5.04 -3.32
CA SER A 68 -9.28 -5.82 -2.10
C SER A 68 -9.35 -7.32 -2.38
N GLY A 69 -9.99 -7.75 -3.48
CA GLY A 69 -10.03 -9.15 -3.89
C GLY A 69 -8.63 -9.70 -4.24
N VAL A 70 -7.84 -8.94 -4.99
CA VAL A 70 -6.44 -9.30 -5.29
C VAL A 70 -5.61 -9.33 -4.01
N GLY A 71 -5.73 -8.32 -3.14
CA GLY A 71 -5.03 -8.29 -1.86
C GLY A 71 -5.34 -9.50 -0.98
N PHE A 72 -6.62 -9.88 -0.90
CA PHE A 72 -7.02 -11.05 -0.12
C PHE A 72 -6.47 -12.36 -0.68
N TYR A 73 -6.45 -12.51 -2.02
CA TYR A 73 -5.81 -13.64 -2.66
C TYR A 73 -4.32 -13.72 -2.30
N LEU A 74 -3.59 -12.60 -2.42
CA LEU A 74 -2.16 -12.53 -2.10
C LEU A 74 -1.90 -12.83 -0.62
N HIS A 75 -2.75 -12.35 0.29
CA HIS A 75 -2.70 -12.66 1.72
C HIS A 75 -2.77 -14.16 1.99
N CYS A 76 -3.72 -14.85 1.35
CA CYS A 76 -3.88 -16.29 1.52
C CYS A 76 -2.74 -17.07 0.87
N ALA A 77 -2.33 -16.67 -0.35
CA ALA A 77 -1.24 -17.29 -1.09
C ALA A 77 0.09 -17.20 -0.33
N GLY A 78 0.41 -16.02 0.24
CA GLY A 78 1.64 -15.84 1.04
C GLY A 78 1.71 -16.65 2.32
N LYS A 79 0.58 -17.17 2.79
CA LYS A 79 0.51 -18.09 3.94
C LYS A 79 0.38 -19.56 3.52
N GLY A 80 0.32 -19.85 2.22
CA GLY A 80 0.08 -21.20 1.69
C GLY A 80 -1.33 -21.73 2.00
N TRP A 81 -2.31 -20.82 2.17
CA TRP A 81 -3.68 -21.16 2.55
C TRP A 81 -4.67 -21.09 1.38
N ASP A 82 -4.22 -20.67 0.20
CA ASP A 82 -5.01 -20.55 -1.03
C ASP A 82 -5.80 -21.82 -1.39
N SER A 83 -5.31 -22.99 -1.00
CA SER A 83 -5.97 -24.29 -1.21
C SER A 83 -6.80 -24.78 -0.01
N ASN A 84 -6.76 -24.11 1.14
CA ASN A 84 -7.45 -24.50 2.37
C ASN A 84 -8.69 -23.63 2.64
N LYS A 85 -9.85 -24.12 2.21
CA LYS A 85 -11.13 -23.40 2.30
C LYS A 85 -11.48 -22.90 3.71
N ASP A 86 -11.25 -23.69 4.75
CA ASP A 86 -11.62 -23.33 6.11
C ASP A 86 -10.76 -22.19 6.65
N LEU A 87 -9.45 -22.22 6.34
CA LEU A 87 -8.53 -21.13 6.70
C LEU A 87 -8.85 -19.85 5.92
N VAL A 88 -9.12 -19.96 4.62
CA VAL A 88 -9.52 -18.82 3.79
C VAL A 88 -10.75 -18.13 4.37
N LEU A 89 -11.80 -18.90 4.68
CA LEU A 89 -13.03 -18.34 5.28
C LEU A 89 -12.74 -17.65 6.62
N SER A 90 -11.91 -18.24 7.48
CA SER A 90 -11.55 -17.64 8.77
C SER A 90 -10.77 -16.33 8.65
N GLU A 91 -10.02 -16.15 7.56
CA GLU A 91 -9.27 -14.93 7.30
C GLU A 91 -10.09 -13.85 6.63
N MET A 92 -11.17 -14.20 5.90
CA MET A 92 -12.07 -13.21 5.31
C MET A 92 -12.62 -12.27 6.39
N ASP A 93 -13.02 -12.80 7.54
CA ASP A 93 -13.58 -12.02 8.65
C ASP A 93 -12.57 -11.05 9.30
N LYS A 94 -11.27 -11.30 9.12
CA LYS A 94 -10.19 -10.42 9.63
C LYS A 94 -9.73 -9.43 8.58
N PHE A 95 -9.72 -9.88 7.32
CA PHE A 95 -9.20 -9.13 6.18
C PHE A 95 -10.18 -8.07 5.69
N PHE A 96 -11.47 -8.38 5.71
CA PHE A 96 -12.54 -7.46 5.34
C PHE A 96 -13.22 -6.90 6.60
N SER A 97 -13.72 -5.67 6.51
CA SER A 97 -14.49 -5.08 7.59
C SER A 97 -15.96 -5.51 7.49
N GLU A 98 -16.72 -5.35 8.58
CA GLU A 98 -18.17 -5.56 8.56
C GLU A 98 -18.91 -4.53 7.67
N ILE A 99 -18.25 -3.40 7.36
CA ILE A 99 -18.76 -2.38 6.46
C ILE A 99 -18.50 -2.83 5.01
N PRO A 100 -19.57 -3.01 4.18
CA PRO A 100 -19.41 -3.51 2.82
C PRO A 100 -18.45 -2.67 1.97
N GLY A 101 -17.42 -3.33 1.46
CA GLY A 101 -16.42 -2.73 0.58
C GLY A 101 -15.27 -2.01 1.30
N GLU A 102 -15.12 -2.22 2.60
CA GLU A 102 -13.97 -1.76 3.38
C GLU A 102 -13.09 -2.94 3.83
N LEU A 103 -11.81 -2.64 4.06
CA LEU A 103 -10.85 -3.59 4.60
C LEU A 103 -10.90 -3.58 6.13
N GLY A 104 -10.65 -4.72 6.73
CA GLY A 104 -10.32 -4.82 8.15
C GLY A 104 -8.85 -4.48 8.39
N GLY A 105 -8.43 -4.50 9.65
CA GLY A 105 -7.05 -4.18 10.04
C GLY A 105 -6.01 -4.98 9.24
N SER A 106 -6.19 -6.30 9.14
CA SER A 106 -5.27 -7.16 8.38
C SER A 106 -5.20 -6.83 6.89
N GLY A 107 -6.27 -6.27 6.31
CA GLY A 107 -6.25 -5.81 4.93
C GLY A 107 -5.41 -4.55 4.76
N TYR A 108 -5.59 -3.55 5.63
CA TYR A 108 -4.76 -2.34 5.61
C TYR A 108 -3.29 -2.65 5.93
N ASP A 109 -3.03 -3.52 6.89
CA ASP A 109 -1.67 -3.97 7.24
C ASP A 109 -0.94 -4.54 6.01
N LEU A 110 -1.62 -5.40 5.24
CA LEU A 110 -1.05 -5.99 4.03
C LEU A 110 -0.68 -4.91 3.00
N PHE A 111 -1.61 -4.02 2.68
CA PHE A 111 -1.35 -3.01 1.65
C PHE A 111 -0.32 -1.97 2.10
N ASN A 112 -0.29 -1.63 3.38
CA ASN A 112 0.76 -0.78 3.94
C ASN A 112 2.13 -1.48 3.83
N ALA A 113 2.22 -2.78 4.13
CA ALA A 113 3.47 -3.52 3.96
C ALA A 113 3.95 -3.55 2.49
N PHE A 114 3.04 -3.73 1.53
CA PHE A 114 3.39 -3.63 0.11
C PHE A 114 3.81 -2.21 -0.29
N ALA A 115 3.11 -1.19 0.19
CA ALA A 115 3.43 0.20 -0.12
C ALA A 115 4.76 0.64 0.46
N ASN A 116 5.06 0.29 1.72
CA ASN A 116 6.35 0.58 2.33
C ASN A 116 7.47 -0.16 1.60
N GLY A 117 7.27 -1.44 1.31
CA GLY A 117 8.23 -2.21 0.55
C GLY A 117 8.53 -1.64 -0.85
N GLY A 118 7.50 -1.23 -1.59
CA GLY A 118 7.71 -0.57 -2.89
C GLY A 118 8.40 0.78 -2.76
N PHE A 119 8.09 1.55 -1.71
CA PHE A 119 8.77 2.83 -1.44
C PHE A 119 10.24 2.62 -1.13
N GLU A 120 10.60 1.64 -0.29
CA GLU A 120 11.99 1.30 0.01
C GLU A 120 12.78 0.98 -1.26
N ILE A 121 12.22 0.20 -2.17
CA ILE A 121 12.88 -0.15 -3.44
C ILE A 121 13.13 1.10 -4.29
N ILE A 122 12.16 2.02 -4.37
CA ILE A 122 12.35 3.28 -5.10
C ILE A 122 13.40 4.15 -4.40
N TYR A 123 13.35 4.22 -3.06
CA TYR A 123 14.31 4.99 -2.27
C TYR A 123 15.73 4.43 -2.37
N GLU A 124 15.93 3.12 -2.44
CA GLU A 124 17.24 2.51 -2.67
C GLU A 124 17.83 2.89 -4.04
N ASN A 125 16.98 3.17 -5.04
CA ASN A 125 17.42 3.58 -6.39
C ASN A 125 17.66 5.09 -6.50
N LEU A 126 16.81 5.91 -5.87
CA LEU A 126 16.83 7.38 -6.03
C LEU A 126 17.43 8.15 -4.84
N GLY A 127 17.50 7.53 -3.66
CA GLY A 127 17.85 8.20 -2.40
C GLY A 127 16.92 9.38 -2.10
N ASP A 128 17.51 10.49 -1.68
CA ASP A 128 16.77 11.70 -1.29
C ASP A 128 16.03 12.38 -2.47
N HIS A 129 16.29 11.98 -3.72
CA HIS A 129 15.59 12.49 -4.91
C HIS A 129 14.15 11.97 -5.06
N THR A 130 13.69 11.10 -4.16
CA THR A 130 12.32 10.59 -4.11
C THR A 130 11.26 11.67 -3.85
N GLU A 131 11.65 12.86 -3.39
CA GLU A 131 10.74 14.01 -3.25
C GLU A 131 10.33 14.63 -4.59
N GLU A 132 11.12 14.41 -5.65
CA GLU A 132 10.84 14.88 -7.00
C GLU A 132 9.89 13.92 -7.73
N LEU A 133 8.66 14.36 -7.98
CA LEU A 133 7.63 13.52 -8.59
C LEU A 133 8.05 12.98 -9.97
N SER A 134 8.79 13.76 -10.76
CA SER A 134 9.30 13.31 -12.06
C SER A 134 10.28 12.15 -11.93
N GLU A 135 11.25 12.27 -11.04
CA GLU A 135 12.26 11.23 -10.78
C GLU A 135 11.59 9.98 -10.21
N PHE A 136 10.66 10.16 -9.25
CA PHE A 136 9.86 9.06 -8.70
C PHE A 136 9.12 8.28 -9.79
N LEU A 137 8.43 8.97 -10.70
CA LEU A 137 7.65 8.33 -11.76
C LEU A 137 8.53 7.64 -12.80
N ILE A 138 9.69 8.22 -13.13
CA ILE A 138 10.68 7.60 -14.03
C ILE A 138 11.19 6.31 -13.42
N ALA A 139 11.67 6.35 -12.16
CA ALA A 139 12.16 5.15 -11.48
C ALA A 139 11.08 4.09 -11.35
N TYR A 140 9.84 4.48 -11.03
CA TYR A 140 8.72 3.54 -10.97
C TYR A 140 8.52 2.80 -12.30
N VAL A 141 8.48 3.51 -13.43
CA VAL A 141 8.31 2.92 -14.77
C VAL A 141 9.46 1.96 -15.10
N GLU A 142 10.70 2.37 -14.83
CA GLU A 142 11.89 1.54 -15.06
C GLU A 142 11.88 0.26 -14.21
N LEU A 143 11.54 0.36 -12.92
CA LEU A 143 11.48 -0.76 -11.99
C LEU A 143 10.37 -1.76 -12.31
N MET A 144 9.27 -1.27 -12.89
CA MET A 144 8.15 -2.10 -13.36
C MET A 144 8.37 -2.69 -14.76
N GLY A 145 9.39 -2.22 -15.49
CA GLY A 145 9.68 -2.66 -16.86
C GLY A 145 8.63 -2.23 -17.89
N LEU A 146 8.03 -1.04 -17.71
CA LEU A 146 6.96 -0.49 -18.56
C LEU A 146 7.46 0.46 -19.65
#